data_AF-A0A915DNR2-F1
#
_entry.id   AF-A0A915DNR2-F1
#
_cell.length_a   1.000
_cell.length_b   1.000
_cell.length_c   1.000
_cell.angle_alpha   90.00
_cell.angle_beta   90.00
_cell.angle_gamma   90.00
#
_symmetry.space_group_name_H-M   'P 1'
#
loop_
_entity.id
_entity.type
_entity.pdbx_description
1 polymer ?
#
loop_
_entity_poly.entity_id
_entity_poly.type
_entity_poly.pdbx_seq_one_letter_code
_entity_poly.pdbx_strand_id
1 'polypeptide(L)'
;MISAGSIVGSKWILTSVLMYPTDQYRIKIGVDDASQEHEVGETIHVVKAIHNHPKFHFEADYNICLIELAEDIKYTQHVQPICLAKDDSQVTKKTEPKAGWSAGLV
;
A
#
# COMPACT_ATOMS: atom_id res chain seq x y z
N MET A 1 -2.88 13.93 4.61
CA MET A 1 -3.68 13.54 3.41
C MET A 1 -3.69 12.04 3.42
N ILE A 2 -4.87 11.41 3.48
CA ILE A 2 -4.97 9.95 3.59
C ILE A 2 -5.00 9.36 2.18
N SER A 3 -4.20 8.34 1.91
CA SER A 3 -4.23 7.60 0.64
C SER A 3 -4.32 6.10 0.91
N ALA A 4 -4.94 5.36 0.00
CA ALA A 4 -4.97 3.91 0.11
C ALA A 4 -3.71 3.28 -0.51
N GLY A 5 -3.31 2.13 0.00
CA GLY A 5 -2.28 1.28 -0.57
C GLY A 5 -2.60 -0.21 -0.41
N SER A 6 -1.77 -1.07 -0.97
CA SER A 6 -1.90 -2.53 -0.84
C SER A 6 -0.57 -3.14 -0.45
N ILE A 7 -0.60 -4.10 0.47
CA ILE A 7 0.59 -4.86 0.85
C ILE A 7 0.92 -5.81 -0.28
N VAL A 8 2.11 -5.69 -0.86
CA VAL A 8 2.59 -6.59 -1.94
C VAL A 8 3.82 -7.40 -1.53
N GLY A 9 4.35 -7.13 -0.34
CA GLY A 9 5.43 -7.87 0.31
C GLY A 9 5.64 -7.39 1.74
N SER A 10 6.50 -8.08 2.51
CA SER A 10 6.63 -7.81 3.95
C SER A 10 7.18 -6.42 4.26
N LYS A 11 7.87 -5.78 3.30
CA LYS A 11 8.35 -4.39 3.41
C LYS A 11 7.77 -3.47 2.35
N TRP A 12 6.83 -3.95 1.54
CA TRP A 12 6.47 -3.30 0.29
C TRP A 12 4.98 -2.98 0.24
N ILE A 13 4.67 -1.70 0.16
CA ILE A 13 3.33 -1.19 -0.10
C ILE A 13 3.28 -0.62 -1.50
N LEU A 14 2.27 -1.02 -2.26
CA LEU A 14 1.93 -0.44 -3.56
C LEU A 14 0.87 0.64 -3.37
N THR A 15 1.08 1.82 -3.97
CA THR A 15 0.11 2.92 -3.94
C THR A 15 0.27 3.81 -5.18
N SER A 16 -0.44 4.93 -5.22
CA SER A 16 -0.24 6.00 -6.18
C SER A 16 0.98 6.86 -5.83
N VAL A 17 1.40 7.69 -6.79
CA VAL A 17 2.52 8.63 -6.60
C VAL A 17 2.42 9.44 -5.29
N LEU A 18 3.56 9.62 -4.62
CA LEU A 18 3.69 10.46 -3.42
C LEU A 18 4.60 11.65 -3.72
N MET A 19 4.24 12.82 -3.18
CA MET A 19 4.90 14.09 -3.51
C MET A 19 5.74 14.67 -2.37
N TYR A 20 5.55 14.18 -1.14
CA TYR A 20 6.25 14.69 0.04
C TYR A 20 7.44 13.78 0.41
N PRO A 21 8.38 14.26 1.24
CA PRO A 21 9.46 13.42 1.75
C PRO A 21 8.97 12.32 2.69
N THR A 22 9.81 11.30 2.90
CA THR A 22 9.48 10.08 3.65
C THR A 22 9.05 10.33 5.10
N ASP A 23 9.62 11.36 5.74
CA ASP A 23 9.38 11.69 7.15
C ASP A 23 7.95 12.20 7.42
N GLN A 24 7.27 12.70 6.39
CA GLN A 24 5.89 13.18 6.44
C GLN A 24 4.83 12.08 6.33
N TYR A 25 5.24 10.83 6.08
CA TYR A 25 4.32 9.72 5.89
C TYR A 25 4.42 8.69 7.00
N ARG A 26 3.27 8.14 7.40
CA ARG A 26 3.19 6.93 8.22
C ARG A 26 2.22 5.95 7.57
N ILE A 27 2.53 4.66 7.70
CA ILE A 27 1.72 3.60 7.08
C ILE A 27 0.97 2.90 8.21
N LYS A 28 -0.36 3.01 8.21
CA LYS A 28 -1.24 2.32 9.16
C LYS A 28 -1.78 1.05 8.50
N ILE A 29 -1.55 -0.09 9.14
CA ILE A 29 -1.89 -1.42 8.62
C ILE A 29 -2.81 -2.12 9.61
N GLY A 30 -3.80 -2.86 9.08
CA GLY A 30 -4.76 -3.62 9.89
C GLY A 30 -5.95 -2.78 10.38
N VAL A 31 -6.26 -1.70 9.65
CA VAL A 31 -7.39 -0.80 9.94
C VAL A 31 -8.68 -1.44 9.41
N ASP A 32 -9.71 -1.53 10.26
CA ASP A 32 -11.07 -1.93 9.89
C ASP A 32 -12.00 -0.69 9.87
N ASP A 33 -12.02 0.09 10.96
CA ASP A 33 -12.74 1.37 11.03
C ASP A 33 -11.77 2.56 11.13
N ALA A 34 -11.56 3.21 9.98
CA ALA A 34 -10.69 4.37 9.86
C ALA A 34 -11.16 5.62 10.64
N SER A 35 -12.38 5.63 11.21
CA SER A 35 -12.83 6.70 12.10
C SER A 35 -12.27 6.57 13.51
N GLN A 36 -11.78 5.39 13.88
CA GLN A 36 -11.14 5.15 15.17
C GLN A 36 -9.65 5.49 15.11
N GLU A 37 -9.17 6.20 16.13
CA GLU A 37 -7.75 6.57 16.19
C GLU A 37 -6.85 5.35 16.44
N HIS A 38 -7.33 4.38 17.22
CA HIS A 38 -6.58 3.18 17.60
C HIS A 38 -7.51 1.97 17.71
N GLU A 39 -7.26 0.96 16.87
CA GLU A 39 -7.90 -0.34 16.93
C GLU A 39 -6.91 -1.43 17.34
N VAL A 40 -7.44 -2.48 17.95
CA VAL A 40 -6.62 -3.62 18.37
C VAL A 40 -6.15 -4.39 17.12
N GLY A 41 -4.84 -4.50 16.95
CA GLY A 41 -4.23 -5.18 15.81
C GLY A 41 -3.69 -4.24 14.73
N GLU A 42 -3.98 -2.93 14.84
CA GLU A 42 -3.35 -1.92 13.99
C GLU A 42 -1.85 -1.79 14.30
N THR A 43 -1.08 -1.52 13.26
CA THR A 43 0.34 -1.20 13.39
C THR A 43 0.69 0.01 12.54
N ILE A 44 1.61 0.84 13.07
CA ILE A 44 2.13 2.00 12.36
C ILE A 44 3.57 1.71 11.97
N HIS A 45 3.88 1.86 10.68
CA HIS A 45 5.21 1.63 10.12
C HIS A 45 5.83 2.92 9.61
N VAL A 46 7.13 3.05 9.83
CA VAL A 46 7.94 4.17 9.31
C VAL A 46 8.33 3.87 7.86
N VAL A 47 8.23 4.90 7.02
CA VAL A 47 8.68 4.84 5.62
C VAL A 47 10.20 4.96 5.57
N LYS A 48 10.86 3.96 4.99
CA LYS A 48 12.29 3.98 4.73
C LYS A 48 12.62 4.67 3.42
N ALA A 49 11.87 4.37 2.36
CA ALA A 49 12.07 4.95 1.04
C ALA A 49 10.76 5.02 0.24
N ILE A 50 10.68 6.00 -0.65
CA ILE A 50 9.59 6.18 -1.62
C ILE A 50 10.16 6.01 -3.02
N HIS A 51 9.57 5.10 -3.78
CA HIS A 51 9.96 4.77 -5.14
C HIS A 51 8.79 5.05 -6.09
N ASN A 52 8.64 6.32 -6.47
CA ASN A 52 7.75 6.68 -7.56
C ASN A 52 8.26 6.08 -8.87
N HIS A 53 7.34 5.69 -9.76
CA HIS A 53 7.73 5.16 -11.05
C HIS A 53 8.64 6.15 -11.80
N PRO A 54 9.78 5.72 -12.38
CA PRO A 54 10.78 6.63 -12.95
C PRO A 54 10.27 7.40 -14.18
N LYS A 55 9.18 6.93 -14.82
CA LYS A 55 8.52 7.60 -15.94
C LYS A 55 7.32 8.46 -15.51
N PHE A 56 7.02 8.56 -14.21
CA PHE A 56 5.95 9.43 -13.74
C PHE A 56 6.25 10.88 -14.14
N HIS A 57 5.26 11.54 -14.73
CA HIS A 57 5.23 12.98 -14.87
C HIS A 57 3.81 13.47 -14.60
N PHE A 58 3.70 14.72 -14.13
CA PHE A 58 2.45 15.29 -13.61
C PHE A 58 1.29 15.33 -14.63
N GLU A 59 1.60 15.14 -15.92
CA GLU A 59 0.64 15.22 -17.04
C GLU A 59 0.33 13.86 -17.71
N ALA A 60 0.81 12.71 -17.20
CA ALA A 60 0.46 11.41 -17.81
C ALA A 60 0.43 10.20 -16.85
N ASP A 61 0.41 9.03 -17.50
CA ASP A 61 0.36 7.65 -17.00
C ASP A 61 1.46 7.32 -15.98
N TYR A 62 1.43 6.10 -15.45
CA TYR A 62 2.37 5.60 -14.44
C TYR A 62 2.20 6.21 -13.04
N ASN A 63 0.95 6.47 -12.63
CA ASN A 63 0.56 6.85 -11.26
C ASN A 63 0.71 5.68 -10.27
N ILE A 64 1.95 5.20 -10.11
CA ILE A 64 2.29 4.04 -9.31
C ILE A 64 3.56 4.31 -8.51
N CYS A 65 3.56 3.88 -7.26
CA CYS A 65 4.64 4.07 -6.31
C CYS A 65 4.79 2.83 -5.43
N LEU A 66 6.04 2.46 -5.13
CA LEU A 66 6.38 1.50 -4.11
C LEU A 66 6.95 2.22 -2.89
N ILE A 67 6.40 1.90 -1.72
CA ILE A 67 6.92 2.36 -0.43
C ILE A 67 7.68 1.19 0.19
N GLU A 68 8.95 1.44 0.55
CA GLU A 68 9.75 0.54 1.36
C GLU A 68 9.58 0.91 2.84
N LEU A 69 9.20 -0.06 3.67
CA LEU A 69 9.08 0.10 5.11
C LEU A 69 10.43 -0.12 5.82
N ALA A 70 10.65 0.58 6.93
CA ALA A 70 11.84 0.39 7.76
C ALA A 70 11.88 -0.99 8.42
N GLU A 71 10.71 -1.55 8.73
CA GLU A 71 10.53 -2.83 9.41
C GLU A 71 9.58 -3.75 8.63
N ASP A 72 9.69 -5.06 8.87
CA ASP A 72 8.80 -6.04 8.27
C ASP A 72 7.40 -6.00 8.89
N ILE A 73 6.39 -6.06 8.03
CA ILE A 73 4.99 -6.29 8.40
C ILE A 73 4.88 -7.72 8.93
N LYS A 74 4.29 -7.84 10.13
CA LYS A 74 3.90 -9.14 10.68
C LYS A 74 2.53 -9.53 10.12
N TYR A 75 2.50 -10.56 9.29
CA TYR A 75 1.24 -11.06 8.73
C TYR A 75 0.40 -11.75 9.80
N THR A 76 -0.90 -11.51 9.73
CA THR A 76 -1.92 -12.07 10.63
C THR A 76 -3.14 -12.48 9.82
N GLN A 77 -4.15 -13.08 10.43
CA GLN A 77 -5.40 -13.39 9.73
C GLN A 77 -6.06 -12.17 9.07
N HIS A 78 -5.79 -10.95 9.59
CA HIS A 78 -6.35 -9.69 9.10
C HIS A 78 -5.32 -8.79 8.39
N VAL A 79 -4.08 -9.27 8.23
CA VAL A 79 -3.01 -8.53 7.55
C VAL A 79 -2.29 -9.49 6.62
N GLN A 80 -2.59 -9.41 5.33
CA GLN A 80 -2.05 -10.30 4.30
C GLN A 80 -1.64 -9.52 3.05
N PRO A 81 -0.61 -9.99 2.32
CA PRO A 81 -0.26 -9.41 1.03
C PRO A 81 -1.27 -9.83 -0.06
N ILE A 82 -1.45 -8.97 -1.06
CA ILE A 82 -2.13 -9.32 -2.30
C ILE A 82 -1.15 -9.94 -3.31
N CYS A 83 -1.65 -10.82 -4.17
CA CYS A 83 -0.87 -11.36 -5.28
C CYS A 83 -0.80 -10.35 -6.43
N LEU A 84 0.38 -10.19 -7.01
CA LEU A 84 0.56 -9.45 -8.26
C LEU A 84 0.34 -10.38 -9.46
N ALA A 85 -0.25 -9.84 -10.54
CA ALA A 85 -0.34 -10.55 -11.81
C ALA A 85 1.07 -10.84 -12.35
N LYS A 86 1.31 -12.06 -12.82
CA LYS A 86 2.61 -12.43 -13.41
C LYS A 86 2.78 -11.92 -14.84
N ASP A 87 1.66 -11.68 -15.52
CA ASP A 87 1.60 -11.29 -16.91
C ASP A 87 0.24 -10.63 -17.20
N ASP A 88 0.17 -9.91 -18.32
CA ASP A 88 -1.02 -9.15 -18.74
C ASP A 88 -2.23 -10.03 -19.07
N SER A 89 -2.01 -11.31 -19.40
CA SER A 89 -3.09 -12.23 -19.79
C SER A 89 -4.03 -12.53 -18.61
N GLN A 90 -3.55 -12.40 -17.38
CA GLN A 90 -4.33 -12.63 -16.16
C GLN A 90 -5.31 -11.48 -15.85
N VAL A 91 -5.10 -10.29 -16.41
CA VAL A 91 -5.96 -9.11 -16.20
C VAL A 91 -7.31 -9.25 -16.94
N THR A 92 -7.37 -10.09 -17.98
CA THR A 92 -8.57 -10.28 -18.81
C THR A 92 -9.63 -11.18 -18.17
N LYS A 93 -9.29 -11.91 -17.11
CA LYS A 93 -10.27 -12.70 -16.36
C LYS A 93 -10.92 -11.78 -15.33
N LYS A 94 -12.12 -11.27 -15.65
CA LYS A 94 -13.05 -10.67 -14.67
C LYS A 94 -13.31 -11.69 -13.57
N THR A 95 -12.43 -11.71 -12.58
CA THR A 95 -12.59 -12.47 -11.36
C THR A 95 -12.97 -11.44 -10.34
N GLU A 96 -14.23 -11.48 -9.87
CA GLU A 96 -14.70 -10.56 -8.85
C GLU A 96 -13.78 -10.67 -7.61
N PRO A 97 -13.20 -9.57 -7.12
CA PRO A 97 -12.35 -9.63 -5.94
C PRO A 97 -13.20 -10.05 -4.74
N LYS A 98 -12.85 -11.19 -4.12
CA LYS A 98 -13.61 -11.75 -2.99
C LYS A 98 -13.48 -10.99 -1.66
N ALA A 99 -12.59 -10.01 -1.58
CA ALA A 99 -12.48 -8.97 -0.56
C ALA A 99 -11.23 -8.12 -0.89
N GLY A 100 -11.30 -6.80 -0.72
CA GLY A 100 -10.16 -5.90 -0.91
C GLY A 100 -9.54 -5.53 0.42
N TRP A 101 -8.22 -5.65 0.54
CA TRP A 101 -7.46 -5.22 1.72
C TRP A 101 -6.73 -3.93 1.37
N SER A 102 -7.19 -2.79 1.87
CA SER A 102 -6.54 -1.50 1.71
C SER A 102 -5.74 -1.14 2.96
N ALA A 103 -4.45 -0.88 2.81
CA ALA A 103 -3.64 -0.20 3.81
C ALA A 103 -3.96 1.30 3.78
N GLY A 104 -4.12 1.92 4.95
CA GLY A 104 -4.30 3.36 5.08
C GLY A 104 -2.94 4.05 5.23
N LEU A 105 -2.61 4.96 4.31
CA LEU A 105 -1.53 5.92 4.49
C LEU A 105 -2.08 7.08 5.32
N VAL A 106 -1.50 7.36 6.49
CA VAL A 106 -1.89 8.48 7.36
C VAL A 106 -0.81 9.55 7.32
#